data_AF-A0A5J4KPQ9-F1
#
_entry.id   AF-A0A5J4KPQ9-F1
#
_cell.length_a   1.000
_cell.length_b   1.000
_cell.length_c   1.000
_cell.angle_alpha   90.00
_cell.angle_beta   90.00
_cell.angle_gamma   90.00
#
_symmetry.space_group_name_H-M   'P 1'
#
loop_
_entity.id
_entity.type
_entity.pdbx_description
1 polymer ?
#
loop_
_entity_poly.entity_id
_entity_poly.type
_entity_poly.pdbx_seq_one_letter_code
_entity_poly.pdbx_strand_id
1 'polypeptide(L)' 'MVTHVVLLQPKAETSKEQIETVLKQTQALKDIIPGIQDVHGGENLS' A
#
# COMPACT_ATOMS: atom_id res chain seq x y z
N MET A 1 17.28 -8.23 7.36
CA MET A 1 16.05 -7.97 6.59
C MET A 1 15.13 -7.16 7.49
N VAL A 2 14.68 -5.99 7.05
CA VAL A 2 13.81 -5.11 7.84
C VAL A 2 12.42 -5.14 7.23
N THR A 3 11.41 -5.40 8.04
CA THR A 3 10.01 -5.35 7.61
C THR A 3 9.40 -4.03 8.07
N HIS A 4 8.91 -3.23 7.14
CA HIS A 4 8.19 -1.99 7.43
C HIS A 4 6.69 -2.23 7.22
N VAL A 5 5.89 -2.03 8.27
CA VAL A 5 4.44 -2.26 8.24
C VAL A 5 3.73 -0.93 8.46
N VAL A 6 2.77 -0.63 7.60
CA VAL A 6 1.95 0.58 7.66
C VAL A 6 0.49 0.17 7.75
N LEU A 7 -0.22 0.72 8.74
CA LEU A 7 -1.67 0.60 8.86
C LEU A 7 -2.30 1.94 8.48
N LEU A 8 -3.33 1.88 7.66
CA LEU A 8 -4.00 3.06 7.11
C LEU A 8 -5.48 3.00 7.44
N GLN A 9 -6.04 4.15 7.80
CA GLN A 9 -7.48 4.36 7.87
C GLN A 9 -7.83 5.46 6.86
N PRO A 10 -8.38 5.10 5.68
CA PRO A 10 -8.83 6.08 4.70
C PRO A 10 -9.89 6.99 5.29
N LYS A 11 -10.03 8.19 4.71
CA LYS A 11 -11.10 9.11 5.11
C LYS A 11 -12.44 8.57 4.64
N ALA A 12 -13.54 9.00 5.27
CA ALA A 12 -14.88 8.53 4.93
C ALA A 12 -15.29 8.87 3.49
N GLU A 13 -14.77 9.97 2.95
CA GLU A 13 -14.99 10.40 1.57
C GLU A 13 -14.14 9.66 0.53
N THR A 14 -13.18 8.82 0.96
CA THR A 14 -12.30 8.10 0.06
C THR A 14 -13.02 6.92 -0.58
N SER A 15 -13.07 6.89 -1.91
CA SER A 15 -13.70 5.78 -2.64
C SER A 15 -12.79 4.55 -2.68
N LYS A 16 -13.37 3.36 -2.92
CA LYS A 16 -12.60 2.13 -3.07
C LYS A 16 -11.60 2.20 -4.22
N GLU A 17 -12.01 2.80 -5.34
CA GLU A 17 -11.14 2.98 -6.51
C GLU A 17 -9.92 3.86 -6.20
N GLN A 18 -10.09 4.87 -5.34
CA GLN A 18 -8.97 5.70 -4.87
C GLN A 18 -7.99 4.89 -4.02
N ILE A 19 -8.49 4.05 -3.13
CA ILE A 19 -7.66 3.16 -2.29
C ILE A 19 -6.88 2.18 -3.17
N GLU A 20 -7.56 1.51 -4.11
CA GLU A 20 -6.92 0.59 -5.05
C GLU A 20 -5.85 1.28 -5.91
N THR A 21 -6.10 2.51 -6.34
CA THR A 21 -5.15 3.30 -7.11
C THR A 21 -3.88 3.58 -6.30
N VAL A 22 -4.03 3.98 -5.03
CA VAL A 22 -2.90 4.23 -4.13
C VAL A 22 -2.13 2.93 -3.85
N LEU A 23 -2.82 1.81 -3.66
CA LEU A 23 -2.16 0.51 -3.46
C LEU A 23 -1.33 0.10 -4.68
N LYS A 24 -1.86 0.26 -5.90
CA LYS A 24 -1.12 0.00 -7.15
C LYS A 24 0.10 0.91 -7.29
N GLN A 25 -0.04 2.20 -7.00
CA GLN A 25 1.07 3.15 -7.00
C GLN A 25 2.15 2.76 -5.98
N THR A 26 1.75 2.31 -4.80
CA THR A 26 2.67 1.86 -3.75
C THR A 26 3.44 0.61 -4.17
N GLN A 27 2.78 -0.35 -4.84
CA GLN A 27 3.45 -1.53 -5.39
C GLN A 27 4.49 -1.15 -6.46
N ALA A 28 4.20 -0.15 -7.30
CA ALA A 28 5.13 0.33 -8.32
C ALA A 28 6.40 0.98 -7.74
N LEU A 29 6.41 1.40 -6.46
CA LEU A 29 7.59 1.97 -5.83
C LEU A 29 8.75 0.97 -5.74
N LYS A 30 8.47 -0.34 -5.71
CA LYS A 30 9.51 -1.37 -5.72
C LYS A 30 10.35 -1.33 -6.99
N ASP A 31 9.76 -0.91 -8.11
CA ASP A 31 10.44 -0.88 -9.41
C ASP A 31 11.36 0.35 -9.54
N ILE A 32 11.16 1.37 -8.69
CA ILE A 32 11.87 2.65 -8.73
C ILE A 32 12.90 2.76 -7.59
N ILE A 33 12.62 2.15 -6.43
CA ILE A 33 13.44 2.28 -5.22
C ILE A 33 14.18 0.96 -4.95
N PRO A 34 15.50 0.87 -5.22
CA PRO A 34 16.27 -0.38 -5.10
C PRO A 34 16.29 -1.00 -3.70
N GLY A 35 15.96 -0.22 -2.66
CA GLY A 35 15.88 -0.69 -1.28
C GLY A 35 14.56 -1.41 -0.92
N ILE A 36 13.53 -1.28 -1.76
CA ILE A 36 12.24 -1.94 -1.57
C ILE A 36 12.28 -3.28 -2.29
N GLN A 37 12.43 -4.36 -1.52
CA GLN A 37 12.52 -5.71 -2.08
C GLN A 37 11.15 -6.30 -2.42
N ASP A 38 10.14 -5.99 -1.60
CA ASP A 38 8.79 -6.52 -1.78
C ASP A 38 7.74 -5.59 -1.12
N VAL A 39 6.52 -5.60 -1.65
CA VAL A 39 5.39 -4.79 -1.18
C VAL A 39 4.09 -5.59 -1.31
N HIS A 40 3.41 -5.77 -0.18
CA HIS A 40 2.09 -6.40 -0.10
C HIS A 40 1.09 -5.46 0.54
N GLY A 41 -0.17 -5.54 0.10
CA GLY A 41 -1.28 -4.79 0.66
C GLY A 41 -2.50 -5.68 0.80
N GLY A 42 -3.40 -5.32 1.73
CA GLY A 42 -4.63 -6.06 1.99
C GLY A 42 -5.59 -5.25 2.86
N GLU A 43 -6.83 -5.73 2.94
CA GLU A 43 -7.86 -5.16 3.80
C GLU A 43 -7.88 -5.89 5.15
N ASN A 44 -8.23 -5.15 6.21
CA ASN A 44 -8.51 -5.79 7.50
C ASN A 44 -9.89 -6.49 7.42
N LEU A 45 -9.94 -7.77 7.75
CA LEU A 45 -11.15 -8.61 7.72
C LEU A 45 -11.86 -8.72 9.08
N SER A 46 -11.30 -8.08 10.12
CA SER A 46 -11.80 -8.14 11.50
C SER A 46 -12.77 -7.02 11.84
#